data_AF-A0AAE8HSC7-F1
#
_entry.id   AF-A0AAE8HSC7-F1
#
_cell.length_a   1.000
_cell.length_b   1.000
_cell.length_c   1.000
_cell.angle_alpha   90.00
_cell.angle_beta   90.00
_cell.angle_gamma   90.00
#
_symmetry.space_group_name_H-M   'P 1'
#
loop_
_entity.id
_entity.type
_entity.pdbx_description
1 polymer ?
#
loop_
_entity_poly.entity_id
_entity_poly.type
_entity_poly.pdbx_seq_one_letter_code
_entity_poly.pdbx_strand_id
1 'polypeptide(L)'
;MVRAHFTIRLGNASLPASAAQWVEDVEAARSTARTIVQGLMRQHGGDPRLMEAAMVITDDDGATLLEMSFFDALYLPVEPVADADRRRPRAPRKAAPLGLTAALGPVRRLAGALGMRAPSLSGR
;
A
#
# COMPACT_ATOMS: atom_id res chain seq x y z
N MET A 1 14.46 16.36 20.85
CA MET A 1 14.87 15.99 19.49
C MET A 1 16.33 15.61 19.43
N VAL A 2 16.62 14.44 18.85
CA VAL A 2 17.95 13.88 18.59
C VAL A 2 18.04 13.52 17.12
N ARG A 3 19.21 13.69 16.50
CA ARG A 3 19.46 13.23 15.14
C ARG A 3 19.93 11.79 15.19
N ALA A 4 19.05 10.86 14.82
CA ALA A 4 19.31 9.45 14.91
C ALA A 4 19.78 8.87 13.56
N HIS A 5 20.85 8.08 13.61
CA HIS A 5 21.37 7.28 12.51
C HIS A 5 20.96 5.83 12.70
N PHE A 6 20.49 5.19 11.62
CA PHE A 6 19.94 3.83 11.68
C PHE A 6 20.83 2.91 10.87
N THR A 7 21.44 1.94 11.54
CA THR A 7 22.45 1.06 10.94
C THR A 7 22.10 -0.39 11.21
N ILE A 8 22.19 -1.22 10.18
CA ILE A 8 22.02 -2.67 10.28
C ILE A 8 23.39 -3.28 10.57
N ARG A 9 23.49 -4.03 11.67
CA ARG A 9 24.60 -4.94 11.94
C ARG A 9 24.21 -6.33 11.46
N LEU A 10 25.04 -6.91 10.60
CA LEU A 10 24.87 -8.26 10.07
C LEU A 10 26.22 -8.99 10.11
N GLY A 11 26.40 -9.85 11.12
CA GLY A 11 27.71 -10.42 11.41
C GLY A 11 28.75 -9.31 11.66
N ASN A 12 29.78 -9.27 10.81
CA ASN A 12 30.84 -8.24 10.87
C ASN A 12 30.58 -7.03 9.96
N ALA A 13 29.47 -7.02 9.23
CA ALA A 13 29.11 -5.93 8.33
C ALA A 13 28.21 -4.89 9.04
N SER A 14 28.41 -3.63 8.67
CA SER A 14 27.61 -2.49 9.13
C SER A 14 27.09 -1.75 7.90
N LEU A 15 25.77 -1.66 7.77
CA LEU A 15 25.09 -1.13 6.58
C LEU A 15 24.12 -0.02 6.97
N PRO A 16 24.10 1.14 6.27
CA PRO A 16 23.10 2.16 6.54
C PRO A 16 21.71 1.65 6.17
N ALA A 17 20.76 1.70 7.12
CA ALA A 17 19.38 1.27 6.89
C ALA A 17 18.51 2.38 6.31
N SER A 18 18.80 3.62 6.69
CA SER A 18 18.07 4.83 6.29
C SER A 18 18.99 6.05 6.44
N ALA A 19 18.61 7.16 5.80
CA ALA A 19 19.21 8.45 6.10
C ALA A 19 18.94 8.85 7.56
N ALA A 20 19.85 9.63 8.13
CA ALA A 20 19.71 10.21 9.47
C ALA A 20 18.44 11.05 9.56
N GLN A 21 17.70 10.92 10.66
CA GLN A 21 16.42 11.60 10.86
C GLN A 21 16.30 12.19 12.26
N TRP A 22 15.58 13.29 12.36
CA TRP A 22 15.24 13.92 13.63
C TRP A 22 14.10 13.15 14.30
N VAL A 23 14.33 12.69 15.52
CA VAL A 23 13.35 11.98 16.36
C VAL A 23 13.23 12.68 17.71
N GLU A 24 12.03 12.70 18.27
CA GLU A 24 11.77 13.40 19.53
C GLU A 24 12.56 12.81 20.70
N ASP A 25 12.46 11.49 20.86
CA ASP A 25 13.03 10.70 21.94
C ASP A 25 13.38 9.26 21.49
N VAL A 26 13.78 8.43 22.46
CA VAL A 26 14.18 7.03 22.25
C VAL A 26 13.01 6.15 21.82
N GLU A 27 11.79 6.42 22.28
CA GLU A 27 10.61 5.64 21.90
C GLU A 27 10.19 5.95 20.45
N ALA A 28 10.28 7.21 20.03
CA ALA A 28 10.13 7.60 18.64
C ALA A 28 11.19 6.92 17.76
N ALA A 29 12.45 6.87 18.20
CA ALA A 29 13.52 6.15 17.50
C ALA A 29 13.23 4.65 17.37
N ARG A 30 12.73 4.02 18.45
CA ARG A 30 12.33 2.60 18.46
C ARG A 30 11.19 2.32 17.47
N SER A 31 10.15 3.14 17.48
CA SER A 31 9.00 3.01 16.58
C SER A 31 9.44 3.09 15.11
N THR A 32 10.31 4.05 14.80
CA THR A 32 10.84 4.20 13.44
C THR A 32 11.76 3.05 13.04
N ALA A 33 12.67 2.63 13.91
CA ALA A 33 13.52 1.47 13.66
C ALA A 33 12.68 0.22 13.36
N ARG A 34 11.59 0.00 14.10
CA ARG A 34 10.67 -1.11 13.85
C ARG A 34 10.02 -1.03 12.48
N THR A 35 9.60 0.15 12.06
CA THR A 35 9.05 0.38 10.71
C THR A 35 10.06 0.03 9.63
N ILE A 36 11.32 0.44 9.79
CA ILE A 36 12.42 0.12 8.88
C ILE A 36 12.64 -1.40 8.83
N VAL A 37 12.75 -2.07 9.98
CA VAL A 37 12.94 -3.52 10.06
C VAL A 37 11.79 -4.26 9.36
N GLN A 38 10.53 -3.87 9.61
CA GLN A 38 9.38 -4.47 8.94
C GLN A 38 9.42 -4.29 7.42
N GLY A 39 9.83 -3.11 6.94
CA GLY A 39 10.05 -2.85 5.51
C GLY A 39 11.10 -3.78 4.92
N LEU A 40 12.26 -3.91 5.59
CA LEU A 40 13.34 -4.81 5.18
C LEU A 40 12.90 -6.28 5.17
N MET A 41 12.14 -6.73 6.17
CA MET A 41 11.64 -8.11 6.22
C MET A 41 10.61 -8.40 5.13
N ARG A 42 9.80 -7.42 4.74
CA ARG A 42 8.89 -7.58 3.59
C ARG A 42 9.66 -7.69 2.27
N GLN A 43 10.78 -6.99 2.14
CA GLN A 43 11.60 -6.98 0.92
C GLN A 43 12.54 -8.18 0.83
N HIS A 44 13.09 -8.63 1.96
CA HIS A 44 14.20 -9.59 2.02
C HIS A 44 13.97 -10.77 2.97
N GLY A 45 12.77 -10.98 3.51
CA GLY A 45 12.49 -11.98 4.55
C GLY A 45 12.76 -13.45 4.20
N GLY A 46 13.12 -13.76 2.95
CA GLY A 46 13.64 -15.07 2.56
C GLY A 46 15.11 -15.30 2.90
N ASP A 47 15.85 -14.26 3.29
CA ASP A 47 17.26 -14.37 3.71
C ASP A 47 17.33 -14.72 5.21
N PRO A 48 17.75 -15.94 5.59
CA PRO A 48 17.83 -16.37 6.97
C PRO A 48 18.82 -15.55 7.81
N ARG A 49 19.82 -14.90 7.17
CA ARG A 49 20.82 -14.09 7.86
C ARG A 49 20.21 -12.88 8.54
N LEU A 50 19.07 -12.40 8.05
CA LEU A 50 18.36 -11.27 8.63
C LEU A 50 17.78 -11.57 10.02
N MET A 51 17.64 -12.84 10.40
CA MET A 51 17.22 -13.22 11.75
C MET A 51 18.33 -12.99 12.79
N GLU A 52 19.58 -12.97 12.35
CA GLU A 52 20.75 -12.65 13.18
C GLU A 52 21.10 -11.16 13.13
N ALA A 53 20.36 -10.36 12.35
CA ALA A 53 20.61 -8.94 12.20
C ALA A 53 20.11 -8.12 13.40
N ALA A 54 20.80 -7.02 13.68
CA ALA A 54 20.39 -6.02 14.65
C ALA A 54 20.32 -4.63 14.00
N MET A 55 19.34 -3.83 14.40
CA MET A 55 19.30 -2.40 14.15
C MET A 55 19.99 -1.68 15.31
N VAL A 56 21.05 -0.94 15.01
CA VAL A 56 21.71 -0.05 15.95
C VAL A 56 21.35 1.39 15.58
N ILE A 57 20.94 2.12 16.60
CA ILE A 57 20.60 3.53 16.50
C ILE A 57 21.63 4.33 17.28
N THR A 58 22.29 5.27 16.61
CA THR A 58 23.24 6.18 17.23
C THR A 58 22.82 7.63 17.07
N ASP A 59 23.29 8.51 17.94
CA ASP A 59 23.19 9.95 17.74
C ASP A 59 24.32 10.49 16.82
N ASP A 60 24.38 11.81 16.66
CA ASP A 60 25.42 12.50 15.88
C ASP A 60 26.83 12.38 16.50
N ASP A 61 26.93 12.18 17.81
CA ASP A 61 28.20 11.97 18.52
C ASP A 61 28.65 10.50 18.44
N GLY A 62 27.84 9.63 17.82
CA GLY A 62 28.09 8.19 17.69
C GLY A 62 27.72 7.40 18.94
N ALA A 63 27.08 8.01 19.94
CA ALA A 63 26.62 7.31 21.12
C ALA A 63 25.43 6.43 20.77
N THR A 64 25.44 5.18 21.24
CA THR A 64 24.34 4.24 20.99
C THR A 64 23.12 4.60 21.84
N LEU A 65 22.03 4.96 21.17
CA LEU A 65 20.75 5.27 21.80
C LEU A 65 19.94 4.00 22.08
N LEU A 66 19.97 3.06 21.13
CA LEU A 66 19.21 1.81 21.20
C LEU A 66 19.84 0.78 20.27
N GLU A 67 19.81 -0.48 20.69
CA GLU A 67 20.06 -1.63 19.84
C GLU A 67 18.86 -2.58 19.93
N MET A 68 18.42 -3.10 18.79
CA MET A 68 17.24 -3.96 18.68
C MET A 68 17.49 -5.06 17.67
N SER A 69 17.27 -6.31 18.06
CA SER A 69 17.33 -7.42 17.11
C SER A 69 16.15 -7.37 16.13
N PHE A 70 16.36 -7.86 14.91
CA PHE A 70 15.28 -7.94 13.94
C PHE A 70 14.18 -8.91 14.41
N PHE A 71 14.56 -9.93 15.16
CA PHE A 71 13.63 -10.85 15.81
C PHE A 71 12.69 -10.12 16.80
N ASP A 72 13.24 -9.28 17.69
CA ASP A 72 12.44 -8.53 18.67
C ASP A 72 11.44 -7.58 17.99
N ALA A 73 11.87 -6.94 16.90
CA ALA A 73 11.02 -6.05 16.11
C ALA A 73 9.83 -6.75 15.44
N LEU A 74 9.93 -8.07 15.20
CA LEU A 74 8.86 -8.87 14.61
C LEU A 74 7.91 -9.45 15.66
N TYR A 75 8.43 -9.89 16.80
CA TYR A 75 7.69 -10.74 17.75
C TYR A 75 7.21 -10.05 19.03
N LEU A 76 7.66 -8.82 19.36
CA LEU A 76 7.06 -8.10 20.49
C LEU A 76 5.68 -7.55 20.11
N PRO A 77 4.59 -7.86 20.84
CA PRO A 77 3.29 -7.24 20.60
C PRO A 77 3.40 -5.71 20.75
N VAL A 78 2.87 -4.97 19.77
CA VAL A 78 2.71 -3.51 19.82
C VAL A 78 1.27 -3.22 20.21
N GLU A 79 1.09 -2.36 21.21
CA GLU A 79 -0.16 -1.60 21.38
C GLU A 79 -0.49 -0.94 20.04
N PRO A 80 -1.54 -1.38 19.32
CA PRO A 80 -1.80 -0.90 17.98
C PRO A 80 -1.99 0.62 18.00
N VAL A 81 -1.09 1.36 17.37
CA VAL A 81 -1.29 2.79 17.09
C VAL A 81 -2.56 2.88 16.26
N ALA A 82 -3.55 3.63 16.75
CA ALA A 82 -4.81 3.84 16.06
C ALA A 82 -4.54 4.47 14.70
N ASP A 83 -4.60 3.64 13.66
CA ASP A 83 -4.44 4.01 12.26
C ASP A 83 -5.59 4.95 11.86
N ALA A 84 -5.45 6.26 12.11
CA ALA A 84 -6.46 7.27 11.76
C ALA A 84 -6.64 7.39 10.23
N ASP A 85 -5.70 6.88 9.44
CA ASP A 85 -5.68 6.98 7.98
C ASP A 85 -5.87 5.66 7.23
N ARG A 86 -6.28 4.57 7.91
CA ARG A 86 -6.95 3.46 7.20
C ARG A 86 -8.34 3.89 6.78
N ARG A 87 -8.42 4.83 5.83
CA ARG A 87 -9.61 5.13 5.07
C ARG A 87 -10.04 3.82 4.39
N ARG A 88 -11.05 3.18 4.98
CA ARG A 88 -11.81 2.11 4.34
C ARG A 88 -12.08 2.52 2.88
N PRO A 89 -11.95 1.61 1.90
CA PRO A 89 -12.49 1.84 0.58
C PRO A 89 -13.98 2.13 0.74
N ARG A 90 -14.39 3.39 0.57
CA ARG A 90 -15.78 3.77 0.64
C ARG A 90 -16.44 3.16 -0.58
N ALA A 91 -17.27 2.13 -0.37
CA ALA A 91 -18.02 1.49 -1.44
C ALA A 91 -18.72 2.56 -2.30
N PRO A 92 -18.68 2.46 -3.64
CA PRO A 92 -19.33 3.44 -4.49
C PRO A 92 -20.84 3.41 -4.22
N ARG A 93 -21.38 4.53 -3.77
CA ARG A 93 -22.84 4.73 -3.72
C ARG A 93 -23.34 4.64 -5.17
N LYS A 94 -24.10 3.59 -5.48
CA LYS A 94 -24.87 3.49 -6.72
C LYS A 94 -25.74 4.74 -6.84
N ALA A 95 -25.40 5.62 -7.76
CA ALA A 95 -26.26 6.72 -8.16
C ALA A 95 -27.44 6.12 -8.94
N ALA A 96 -28.64 6.18 -8.36
CA ALA A 96 -29.87 5.96 -9.10
C ALA A 96 -30.09 7.15 -10.05
N PRO A 97 -30.40 6.94 -11.34
CA PRO A 97 -30.74 8.05 -12.22
C PRO A 97 -32.16 8.55 -11.89
N LEU A 98 -32.25 9.80 -11.44
CA LEU A 98 -33.49 10.56 -11.38
C LEU A 98 -33.59 11.34 -12.70
N GLY A 99 -34.50 10.92 -13.58
CA GLY A 99 -34.85 11.63 -14.82
C GLY A 99 -36.35 11.74 -14.92
N LEU A 100 -36.84 12.97 -14.80
CA LEU A 100 -38.23 13.38 -14.72
C LEU A 100 -39.05 13.11 -16.01
N THR A 101 -40.34 12.92 -15.76
CA THR A 101 -41.51 12.99 -16.63
C THR A 101 -41.46 13.98 -17.81
N ALA A 102 -41.92 13.56 -18.99
CA ALA A 102 -42.68 14.42 -19.92
C ALA A 102 -43.49 13.57 -20.91
N ALA A 103 -44.80 13.78 -20.90
CA ALA A 103 -45.78 13.21 -21.83
C ALA A 103 -45.63 13.78 -23.24
N LEU A 104 -46.06 13.02 -24.27
CA LEU A 104 -46.76 13.44 -25.51
C LEU A 104 -46.92 12.20 -26.41
N GLY A 105 -48.15 11.67 -26.51
CA GLY A 105 -48.51 10.70 -27.57
C GLY A 105 -48.94 11.42 -28.86
N PRO A 106 -49.77 10.81 -29.71
CA PRO A 106 -49.66 9.52 -30.43
C PRO A 106 -49.55 9.76 -31.96
N VAL A 107 -49.35 8.75 -32.83
CA VAL A 107 -50.00 8.62 -34.17
C VAL A 107 -49.57 7.29 -34.87
N ARG A 108 -50.58 6.43 -35.03
CA ARG A 108 -50.98 5.59 -36.19
C ARG A 108 -49.94 4.93 -37.11
N ARG A 109 -50.10 3.60 -37.22
CA ARG A 109 -50.18 2.76 -38.45
C ARG A 109 -49.44 3.25 -39.70
N LEU A 110 -48.55 2.39 -40.21
CA LEU A 110 -48.67 1.92 -41.59
C LEU A 110 -48.13 0.49 -41.74
N ALA A 111 -48.99 -0.37 -42.30
CA ALA A 111 -48.67 -1.69 -42.79
C ALA A 111 -48.08 -1.59 -44.21
N GLY A 112 -47.45 -2.66 -44.68
CA GLY A 112 -47.13 -2.86 -46.10
C GLY A 112 -45.63 -2.97 -46.32
N ALA A 113 -45.09 -4.17 -46.52
CA ALA A 113 -45.09 -4.87 -47.80
C ALA A 113 -44.04 -4.30 -48.77
N LEU A 114 -42.83 -4.87 -48.70
CA LEU A 114 -41.93 -5.11 -49.84
C LEU A 114 -40.95 -6.19 -49.30
N GLY A 115 -41.09 -7.48 -49.58
CA GLY A 115 -41.42 -8.04 -50.88
C GLY A 115 -40.24 -7.81 -51.82
N MET A 116 -39.27 -8.72 -51.83
CA MET A 116 -38.69 -9.32 -53.04
C MET A 116 -37.51 -10.23 -52.66
N ARG A 117 -37.83 -11.52 -52.73
CA ARG A 117 -36.94 -12.67 -52.78
C ARG A 117 -36.74 -12.96 -54.27
N ALA A 118 -35.50 -13.02 -54.76
CA ALA A 118 -35.14 -13.89 -55.88
C ALA A 118 -33.60 -14.05 -55.99
N PRO A 119 -33.10 -15.29 -56.16
CA PRO A 119 -31.70 -15.60 -56.35
C PRO A 119 -31.30 -15.71 -57.83
N SER A 120 -29.98 -15.61 -58.08
CA SER A 120 -29.15 -16.29 -59.10
C SER A 120 -29.66 -16.46 -60.54
N LEU A 121 -28.85 -15.99 -61.51
CA LEU A 121 -28.36 -16.80 -62.64
C LEU A 121 -27.29 -16.02 -63.44
N SER A 122 -26.02 -16.39 -63.26
CA SER A 122 -24.95 -16.12 -64.21
C SER A 122 -24.80 -17.38 -65.08
N GLY A 123 -24.93 -17.22 -66.39
CA GLY A 123 -24.87 -18.31 -67.34
C GLY A 123 -24.71 -17.80 -68.76
N ARG A 124 -23.47 -17.97 -69.25
CA ARG A 124 -22.93 -17.77 -70.61
C ARG A 124 -22.50 -16.38 -71.02
#